data_AF-A0A7W7W8X1-F1
#
_entry.id   AF-A0A7W7W8X1-F1
#
_cell.length_a   1.000
_cell.length_b   1.000
_cell.length_c   1.000
_cell.angle_alpha   90.00
_cell.angle_beta   90.00
_cell.angle_gamma   90.00
#
_symmetry.space_group_name_H-M   'P 1'
#
loop_
_entity.id
_entity.type
_entity.pdbx_description
1 polymer ?
#
loop_
_entity_poly.entity_id
_entity_poly.type
_entity_poly.pdbx_seq_one_letter_code
_entity_poly.pdbx_strand_id
1 'polypeptide(L)'
;MNGVRAPFERFTRQGAAGGSPSVSADTEFPLSRATSFASQFAAVYLNFEAIRSQERAARLAPYLPDGAEAQFGWDGLGRMAAGAVQPYGTEIVDRDNAVVTLAFQSGNRRQLLSVPVFHDSQTDRFVVSGRPGILPAPTPANLPPVSAGERDEAAEAELRTPLADFFKAYAASDTASLQRYAAAGVTLEGFGGAFTFVQLKSLSVPLVGGATRDVTATVVWGVPSGATPSPGSTPSDPGDMSGKLEQAYLLTVVKQGDKWFVKDIRGAQRSVG
;
A
#
# COMPACT_ATOMS: atom_id res chain seq x y z
N MET A 1 -29.83 63.85 -23.62
CA MET A 1 -28.81 62.86 -24.03
C MET A 1 -28.20 62.24 -22.78
N ASN A 2 -28.27 60.91 -22.70
CA ASN A 2 -27.47 59.96 -21.90
C ASN A 2 -27.43 60.12 -20.38
N GLY A 3 -28.31 59.37 -19.70
CA GLY A 3 -28.13 58.97 -18.31
C GLY A 3 -27.33 57.67 -18.22
N VAL A 4 -26.41 57.59 -17.26
CA VAL A 4 -25.80 56.34 -16.79
C VAL A 4 -25.62 56.41 -15.27
N ARG A 5 -26.38 55.58 -14.55
CA ARG A 5 -26.04 55.07 -13.22
C ARG A 5 -26.42 53.58 -13.14
N ALA A 6 -25.38 52.76 -12.88
CA ALA A 6 -25.33 51.36 -12.41
C ALA A 6 -26.00 50.27 -13.30
N PRO A 7 -25.68 48.95 -13.19
CA PRO A 7 -24.93 48.23 -12.15
C PRO A 7 -23.92 47.15 -12.66
N PHE A 8 -23.30 46.41 -11.73
CA PHE A 8 -22.50 45.21 -11.98
C PHE A 8 -23.36 44.02 -12.45
N GLU A 9 -22.94 43.27 -13.48
CA GLU A 9 -22.83 41.79 -13.46
C GLU A 9 -22.41 41.16 -14.83
N ARG A 10 -21.28 40.43 -14.78
CA ARG A 10 -20.99 39.08 -15.32
C ARG A 10 -20.73 38.76 -16.83
N PHE A 11 -19.66 37.94 -17.00
CA PHE A 11 -19.30 36.97 -18.08
C PHE A 11 -18.75 37.54 -19.42
N THR A 12 -17.64 37.11 -20.05
CA THR A 12 -16.83 35.86 -20.08
C THR A 12 -15.43 36.13 -20.70
N ARG A 13 -14.47 35.23 -20.39
CA ARG A 13 -13.27 34.77 -21.15
C ARG A 13 -11.96 34.89 -20.33
N GLN A 14 -11.51 33.79 -19.70
CA GLN A 14 -10.56 32.80 -20.24
C GLN A 14 -9.16 33.38 -20.46
N GLY A 15 -8.20 32.93 -19.67
CA GLY A 15 -6.79 33.26 -19.84
C GLY A 15 -5.92 32.81 -18.67
N ALA A 16 -5.76 31.49 -18.56
CA ALA A 16 -4.68 30.78 -17.87
C ALA A 16 -4.24 31.32 -16.50
N ALA A 17 -4.78 30.72 -15.43
CA ALA A 17 -3.96 30.50 -14.25
C ALA A 17 -2.74 29.68 -14.68
N GLY A 18 -1.57 30.33 -14.72
CA GLY A 18 -0.28 29.66 -14.82
C GLY A 18 -0.06 28.83 -13.56
N GLY A 19 -0.72 27.67 -13.50
CA GLY A 19 -0.20 26.57 -12.72
C GLY A 19 1.11 26.19 -13.38
N SER A 20 2.23 26.50 -12.73
CA SER A 20 3.51 25.94 -13.12
C SER A 20 3.31 24.43 -13.28
N PRO A 21 3.61 23.83 -14.44
CA PRO A 21 3.68 22.39 -14.51
C PRO A 21 4.74 21.98 -13.48
N SER A 22 4.40 21.04 -12.61
CA SER A 22 5.42 20.28 -11.89
C SER A 22 6.26 19.59 -12.96
N VAL A 23 7.38 20.20 -13.35
CA VAL A 23 8.36 19.59 -14.24
C VAL A 23 8.80 18.32 -13.52
N SER A 24 8.49 17.19 -14.15
CA SER A 24 8.79 15.86 -13.62
C SER A 24 10.27 15.79 -13.27
N ALA A 25 10.59 15.39 -12.03
CA ALA A 25 11.97 15.24 -11.55
C ALA A 25 12.83 14.30 -12.43
N ASP A 26 12.19 13.52 -13.31
CA ASP A 26 12.85 12.73 -14.37
C ASP A 26 13.63 13.56 -15.39
N THR A 27 13.47 14.89 -15.45
CA THR A 27 14.10 15.73 -16.50
C THR A 27 15.52 16.18 -16.16
N GLU A 28 15.92 16.21 -14.88
CA GLU A 28 17.23 16.71 -14.45
C GLU A 28 18.17 15.61 -13.93
N PHE A 29 17.64 14.63 -13.20
CA PHE A 29 18.36 13.43 -12.77
C PHE A 29 17.49 12.20 -13.07
N PRO A 30 18.02 11.12 -13.67
CA PRO A 30 17.25 9.94 -14.06
C PRO A 30 16.81 9.07 -12.86
N LEU A 31 15.82 9.56 -12.11
CA LEU A 31 15.38 9.05 -10.81
C LEU A 31 15.01 7.56 -10.82
N SER A 32 14.17 7.14 -11.77
CA SER A 32 13.71 5.75 -11.87
C SER A 32 14.88 4.77 -12.10
N ARG A 33 15.82 5.14 -12.97
CA ARG A 33 17.01 4.34 -13.27
C ARG A 33 17.99 4.30 -12.11
N ALA A 34 18.23 5.43 -11.44
CA ALA A 34 19.05 5.50 -10.24
C ALA A 34 18.48 4.65 -9.10
N THR A 35 17.15 4.68 -8.90
CA THR A 35 16.46 3.87 -7.90
C THR A 35 16.61 2.37 -8.18
N SER A 36 16.47 1.96 -9.45
CA SER A 36 16.68 0.57 -9.87
C SER A 36 18.14 0.14 -9.67
N PHE A 37 19.09 0.97 -10.09
CA PHE A 37 20.52 0.76 -9.90
C PHE A 37 20.88 0.57 -8.42
N ALA A 38 20.45 1.48 -7.55
CA ALA A 38 20.69 1.40 -6.12
C ALA A 38 20.02 0.16 -5.49
N SER A 39 18.82 -0.22 -5.93
CA SER A 39 18.14 -1.42 -5.43
C SER A 39 18.92 -2.71 -5.74
N GLN A 40 19.48 -2.81 -6.95
CA GLN A 40 20.30 -3.95 -7.34
C GLN A 40 21.64 -3.98 -6.59
N PHE A 41 22.30 -2.83 -6.44
CA PHE A 41 23.49 -2.69 -5.59
C PHE A 41 23.20 -3.15 -4.17
N ALA A 42 22.11 -2.66 -3.56
CA ALA A 42 21.75 -2.97 -2.18
C ALA A 42 21.48 -4.46 -1.95
N ALA A 43 20.87 -5.13 -2.93
CA ALA A 43 20.66 -6.58 -2.88
C ALA A 43 21.98 -7.36 -2.78
N VAL A 44 23.10 -6.84 -3.31
CA VAL A 44 24.42 -7.43 -3.15
C VAL A 44 25.11 -6.92 -1.88
N TYR A 45 25.07 -5.61 -1.64
CA TYR A 45 25.77 -4.97 -0.53
C TYR A 45 25.33 -5.50 0.84
N LEU A 46 24.02 -5.70 1.03
CA LEU A 46 23.38 -6.16 2.28
C LEU A 46 23.33 -7.70 2.44
N ASN A 47 23.79 -8.46 1.44
CA ASN A 47 23.80 -9.91 1.49
C ASN A 47 25.23 -10.42 1.36
N PHE A 48 25.84 -10.72 2.50
CA PHE A 48 27.24 -11.15 2.58
C PHE A 48 27.41 -12.34 3.52
N GLU A 49 28.41 -13.14 3.24
CA GLU A 49 28.79 -14.29 4.05
C GLU A 49 30.29 -14.55 3.82
N ALA A 50 31.07 -14.71 4.89
CA ALA A 50 32.53 -14.82 4.85
C ALA A 50 33.04 -15.81 3.79
N ILE A 51 32.41 -16.99 3.69
CA ILE A 51 32.79 -18.05 2.73
C ILE A 51 32.53 -17.69 1.26
N ARG A 52 31.73 -16.66 0.98
CA ARG A 52 31.36 -16.19 -0.38
C ARG A 52 31.89 -14.78 -0.67
N SER A 53 32.96 -14.37 0.03
CA SER A 53 33.51 -13.02 -0.10
C SER A 53 33.96 -12.66 -1.52
N GLN A 54 34.59 -13.59 -2.24
CA GLN A 54 35.00 -13.35 -3.63
C GLN A 54 33.81 -13.21 -4.58
N GLU A 55 32.77 -14.03 -4.42
CA GLU A 55 31.54 -13.93 -5.22
C GLU A 55 30.87 -12.57 -5.01
N ARG A 56 30.79 -12.11 -3.76
CA ARG A 56 30.26 -10.78 -3.43
C ARG A 56 31.06 -9.67 -4.10
N ALA A 57 32.39 -9.70 -4.02
CA ALA A 57 33.24 -8.69 -4.66
C ALA A 57 32.99 -8.62 -6.18
N ALA A 58 32.93 -9.77 -6.85
CA ALA A 58 32.63 -9.83 -8.28
C ALA A 58 31.25 -9.26 -8.62
N ARG A 59 30.25 -9.51 -7.77
CA ARG A 59 28.89 -8.97 -7.92
C ARG A 59 28.79 -7.49 -7.59
N LEU A 60 29.66 -6.94 -6.75
CA LEU A 60 29.72 -5.51 -6.43
C LEU A 60 30.42 -4.69 -7.51
N ALA A 61 31.43 -5.26 -8.17
CA ALA A 61 32.27 -4.55 -9.13
C ALA A 61 31.51 -3.70 -10.17
N PRO A 62 30.37 -4.13 -10.75
CA PRO A 62 29.63 -3.31 -11.72
C PRO A 62 29.03 -2.00 -11.17
N TYR A 63 28.92 -1.88 -9.85
CA TYR A 63 28.31 -0.72 -9.18
C TYR A 63 29.33 0.27 -8.63
N LEU A 64 30.61 -0.12 -8.58
CA LEU A 64 31.65 0.65 -7.92
C LEU A 64 32.49 1.43 -8.96
N PRO A 65 33.03 2.59 -8.58
CA PRO A 65 33.99 3.29 -9.42
C PRO A 65 35.30 2.49 -9.54
N ASP A 66 36.04 2.75 -10.61
CA ASP A 66 37.36 2.13 -10.81
C ASP A 66 38.29 2.42 -9.61
N GLY A 67 39.02 1.40 -9.18
CA GLY A 67 39.93 1.50 -8.03
C GLY A 67 39.26 1.44 -6.65
N ALA A 68 37.93 1.28 -6.57
CA ALA A 68 37.25 1.06 -5.30
C ALA A 68 37.69 -0.25 -4.61
N GLU A 69 37.64 -0.24 -3.27
CA GLU A 69 37.85 -1.43 -2.45
C GLU A 69 36.81 -2.51 -2.78
N ALA A 70 37.25 -3.72 -3.12
CA ALA A 70 36.39 -4.79 -3.63
C ALA A 70 35.27 -5.24 -2.67
N GLN A 71 35.52 -5.18 -1.35
CA GLN A 71 34.50 -5.49 -0.34
C GLN A 71 33.70 -4.26 0.12
N PHE A 72 34.09 -3.08 -0.35
CA PHE A 72 33.40 -1.82 -0.13
C PHE A 72 33.03 -1.56 1.34
N GLY A 73 33.99 -1.81 2.26
CA GLY A 73 33.84 -1.54 3.70
C GLY A 73 33.42 -2.72 4.57
N TRP A 74 33.40 -3.93 4.01
CA TRP A 74 33.23 -5.14 4.80
C TRP A 74 34.59 -5.83 5.01
N ASP A 75 34.88 -6.21 6.25
CA ASP A 75 36.14 -6.86 6.65
C ASP A 75 36.22 -8.36 6.25
N GLY A 76 35.17 -8.89 5.62
CA GLY A 76 35.09 -10.28 5.21
C GLY A 76 34.60 -11.22 6.30
N LEU A 77 34.23 -10.71 7.48
CA LEU A 77 33.78 -11.52 8.62
C LEU A 77 32.26 -11.46 8.84
N GLY A 78 31.71 -12.57 9.35
CA GLY A 78 30.29 -12.67 9.66
C GLY A 78 29.40 -12.82 8.43
N ARG A 79 28.10 -12.54 8.63
CA ARG A 79 27.07 -12.67 7.61
C ARG A 79 25.93 -11.67 7.81
N MET A 80 25.30 -11.29 6.72
CA MET A 80 24.03 -10.56 6.70
C MET A 80 23.15 -11.14 5.60
N ALA A 81 21.87 -11.31 5.91
CA ALA A 81 20.84 -11.62 4.94
C ALA A 81 19.77 -10.55 5.05
N ALA A 82 19.54 -9.82 3.96
CA ALA A 82 18.54 -8.78 3.85
C ALA A 82 17.53 -9.14 2.75
N GLY A 83 16.25 -9.10 3.10
CA GLY A 83 15.14 -9.28 2.19
C GLY A 83 14.27 -8.02 2.10
N ALA A 84 13.25 -8.07 1.25
CA ALA A 84 12.27 -6.99 1.07
C ALA A 84 12.94 -5.61 0.85
N VAL A 85 14.02 -5.57 0.05
CA VAL A 85 14.67 -4.32 -0.35
C VAL A 85 13.71 -3.57 -1.27
N GLN A 86 13.30 -2.38 -0.86
CA GLN A 86 12.30 -1.57 -1.57
C GLN A 86 12.71 -0.08 -1.55
N PRO A 87 12.41 0.68 -2.61
CA PRO A 87 12.59 2.13 -2.59
C PRO A 87 11.85 2.78 -1.42
N TYR A 88 12.54 3.67 -0.70
CA TYR A 88 11.95 4.45 0.40
C TYR A 88 11.85 5.93 0.04
N GLY A 89 12.89 6.50 -0.55
CA GLY A 89 12.92 7.89 -1.00
C GLY A 89 14.21 8.21 -1.73
N THR A 90 14.28 9.34 -2.42
CA THR A 90 15.51 9.83 -3.05
C THR A 90 15.63 11.31 -2.81
N GLU A 91 16.83 11.74 -2.42
CA GLU A 91 17.22 13.15 -2.33
C GLU A 91 18.10 13.47 -3.53
N ILE A 92 17.64 14.33 -4.43
CA ILE A 92 18.43 14.83 -5.54
C ILE A 92 19.30 15.96 -5.00
N VAL A 93 20.62 15.78 -5.06
CA VAL A 93 21.59 16.77 -4.57
C VAL A 93 21.87 17.78 -5.67
N ASP A 94 22.10 17.29 -6.89
CA ASP A 94 22.28 18.09 -8.11
C ASP A 94 21.96 17.25 -9.36
N ARG A 95 22.27 17.77 -10.56
CA ARG A 95 22.02 17.11 -11.86
C ARG A 95 22.69 15.74 -12.03
N ASP A 96 23.80 15.48 -11.35
CA ASP A 96 24.57 14.25 -11.48
C ASP A 96 24.53 13.42 -10.19
N ASN A 97 24.12 13.98 -9.05
CA ASN A 97 24.21 13.34 -7.74
C ASN A 97 22.85 13.19 -7.05
N ALA A 98 22.62 12.01 -6.48
CA ALA A 98 21.49 11.76 -5.60
C ALA A 98 21.85 10.80 -4.47
N VAL A 99 21.07 10.83 -3.39
CA VAL A 99 21.10 9.81 -2.33
C VAL A 99 19.81 9.02 -2.40
N VAL A 100 19.90 7.76 -2.82
CA VAL A 100 18.76 6.84 -2.85
C VAL A 100 18.66 6.13 -1.50
N THR A 101 17.52 6.25 -0.85
CA THR A 101 17.22 5.54 0.40
C THR A 101 16.33 4.34 0.11
N LEU A 102 16.72 3.18 0.62
CA LEU A 102 16.02 1.91 0.45
C LEU A 102 15.63 1.36 1.81
N ALA A 103 14.39 0.90 1.96
CA ALA A 103 13.98 0.11 3.13
C ALA A 103 14.36 -1.36 2.90
N PHE A 104 14.82 -2.04 3.95
CA PHE A 104 15.09 -3.47 3.92
C PHE A 104 14.74 -4.13 5.26
N GLN A 105 14.63 -5.46 5.25
CA GLN A 105 14.44 -6.27 6.44
C GLN A 105 15.63 -7.19 6.63
N SER A 106 16.19 -7.22 7.85
CA SER A 106 17.17 -8.23 8.25
C SER A 106 16.77 -8.82 9.60
N GLY A 107 16.58 -10.14 9.65
CA GLY A 107 15.92 -10.80 10.77
C GLY A 107 14.53 -10.19 11.01
N ASN A 108 14.28 -9.74 12.24
CA ASN A 108 13.03 -9.10 12.64
C ASN A 108 13.05 -7.55 12.58
N ARG A 109 14.12 -6.95 12.05
CA ARG A 109 14.31 -5.49 12.03
C ARG A 109 14.11 -4.93 10.64
N ARG A 110 13.26 -3.91 10.54
CA ARG A 110 13.23 -3.00 9.40
C ARG A 110 14.29 -1.92 9.61
N GLN A 111 15.05 -1.62 8.57
CA GLN A 111 16.09 -0.59 8.55
C GLN A 111 16.07 0.13 7.21
N LEU A 112 16.82 1.24 7.11
CA LEU A 112 17.05 1.93 5.85
C LEU A 112 18.53 1.83 5.45
N LEU A 113 18.80 1.85 4.15
CA LEU A 113 20.11 2.00 3.55
C LEU A 113 20.12 3.26 2.69
N SER A 114 20.98 4.23 2.99
CA SER A 114 21.25 5.36 2.11
C SER A 114 22.41 5.02 1.17
N VAL A 115 22.21 5.22 -0.13
CA VAL A 115 23.17 4.91 -1.20
C VAL A 115 23.45 6.18 -1.99
N PRO A 116 24.65 6.78 -1.86
CA PRO A 116 25.08 7.86 -2.73
C PRO A 116 25.27 7.34 -4.16
N VAL A 117 24.61 7.96 -5.13
CA VAL A 117 24.64 7.59 -6.55
C VAL A 117 25.08 8.78 -7.37
N PHE A 118 26.03 8.55 -8.28
CA PHE A 118 26.43 9.49 -9.31
C PHE A 118 25.96 8.98 -10.68
N HIS A 119 25.44 9.88 -11.51
CA HIS A 119 25.07 9.65 -12.91
C HIS A 119 26.03 10.44 -13.81
N ASP A 120 26.74 9.72 -14.66
CA ASP A 120 27.50 10.33 -15.75
C ASP A 120 26.57 10.55 -16.95
N SER A 121 26.17 11.79 -17.17
CA SER A 121 25.31 12.18 -18.29
C SER A 121 25.95 11.97 -19.67
N GLN A 122 27.28 11.87 -19.76
CA GLN A 122 27.98 11.67 -21.04
C GLN A 122 27.96 10.21 -21.49
N THR A 123 28.15 9.29 -20.55
CA THR A 123 28.14 7.84 -20.82
C THR A 123 26.80 7.18 -20.50
N ASP A 124 25.90 7.91 -19.85
CA ASP A 124 24.61 7.47 -19.34
C ASP A 124 24.71 6.28 -18.37
N ARG A 125 25.72 6.33 -17.49
CA ARG A 125 26.04 5.27 -16.52
C ARG A 125 25.92 5.75 -15.08
N PHE A 126 25.72 4.81 -14.17
CA PHE A 126 25.69 5.07 -12.73
C PHE A 126 26.84 4.39 -12.01
N VAL A 127 27.28 5.01 -10.92
CA VAL A 127 28.17 4.40 -9.91
C VAL A 127 27.70 4.78 -8.52
N VAL A 128 28.04 3.95 -7.53
CA VAL A 128 27.90 4.31 -6.12
C VAL A 128 29.06 5.24 -5.76
N SER A 129 28.76 6.51 -5.50
CA SER A 129 29.75 7.57 -5.35
C SER A 129 30.35 7.67 -3.94
N GLY A 130 29.83 6.92 -2.97
CA GLY A 130 30.31 6.94 -1.59
C GLY A 130 29.87 5.73 -0.77
N ARG A 131 30.40 5.62 0.46
CA ARG A 131 30.03 4.52 1.38
C ARG A 131 28.55 4.62 1.77
N PRO A 132 27.75 3.55 1.63
CA PRO A 132 26.36 3.54 2.09
C PRO A 132 26.25 3.64 3.60
N GLY A 133 25.13 4.16 4.10
CA GLY A 133 24.81 4.24 5.52
C GLY A 133 23.59 3.42 5.89
N ILE A 134 23.69 2.56 6.91
CA ILE A 134 22.51 1.91 7.51
C ILE A 134 21.93 2.85 8.56
N LEU A 135 20.63 3.12 8.46
CA LEU A 135 19.87 4.00 9.35
C LEU A 135 18.75 3.21 10.04
N PRO A 136 18.28 3.65 11.22
CA PRO A 136 17.08 3.09 11.83
C PRO A 136 15.85 3.31 10.93
N ALA A 137 14.88 2.41 11.01
CA ALA A 137 13.58 2.67 10.39
C ALA A 137 12.88 3.87 11.06
N PRO A 138 12.09 4.64 10.31
CA PRO A 138 11.27 5.71 10.88
C PRO A 138 10.33 5.17 11.94
N THR A 139 10.12 5.93 13.02
CA THR A 139 9.11 5.60 14.02
C THR A 139 7.71 5.73 13.42
N PRO A 140 6.74 4.92 13.85
CA PRO A 140 5.34 5.09 13.45
C PRO A 140 4.86 6.54 13.67
N ALA A 141 4.10 7.06 12.71
CA ALA A 141 3.47 8.36 12.86
C ALA A 141 2.38 8.33 13.93
N ASN A 142 2.16 9.45 14.62
CA ASN A 142 0.98 9.63 15.45
C ASN A 142 -0.26 9.68 14.55
N LEU A 143 -1.29 8.90 14.87
CA LEU A 143 -2.57 8.92 14.18
C LEU A 143 -3.59 9.71 15.03
N PRO A 144 -3.96 10.95 14.64
CA PRO A 144 -4.94 11.72 15.40
C PRO A 144 -6.29 11.00 15.45
N PRO A 145 -6.95 10.92 16.62
CA PRO A 145 -8.27 10.33 16.74
C PRO A 145 -9.28 11.15 15.93
N VAL A 146 -10.25 10.48 15.32
CA VAL A 146 -11.40 11.10 14.66
C VAL A 146 -12.62 10.78 15.50
N SER A 147 -13.41 11.79 15.85
CA SER A 147 -14.67 11.56 16.57
C SER A 147 -15.60 10.68 15.73
N ALA A 148 -16.12 9.62 16.34
CA ALA A 148 -17.22 8.86 15.75
C ALA A 148 -18.43 9.81 15.66
N GLY A 149 -18.94 10.02 14.45
CA GLY A 149 -20.17 10.78 14.25
C GLY A 149 -21.37 10.08 14.88
N GLU A 150 -22.52 10.76 14.87
CA GLU A 150 -23.77 10.15 15.34
C GLU A 150 -24.16 8.96 14.47
N ARG A 151 -24.74 7.92 15.08
CA ARG A 151 -25.06 6.64 14.44
C ARG A 151 -26.57 6.45 14.31
N ASP A 152 -26.98 5.82 13.22
CA ASP A 152 -28.36 5.41 12.96
C ASP A 152 -28.55 3.95 13.38
N GLU A 153 -28.91 3.73 14.64
CA GLU A 153 -29.08 2.38 15.21
C GLU A 153 -30.21 1.59 14.52
N ALA A 154 -31.24 2.29 14.01
CA ALA A 154 -32.33 1.67 13.28
C ALA A 154 -31.85 1.13 11.92
N ALA A 155 -31.11 1.95 11.17
CA ALA A 155 -30.50 1.50 9.91
C ALA A 155 -29.45 0.41 10.13
N GLU A 156 -28.68 0.45 11.22
CA GLU A 156 -27.75 -0.64 11.60
C GLU A 156 -28.51 -1.96 11.81
N ALA A 157 -29.62 -1.93 12.52
CA ALA A 157 -30.45 -3.12 12.74
C ALA A 157 -31.06 -3.65 11.42
N GLU A 158 -31.56 -2.76 10.55
CA GLU A 158 -32.09 -3.11 9.23
C GLU A 158 -31.02 -3.78 8.33
N LEU A 159 -29.79 -3.29 8.36
CA LEU A 159 -28.70 -3.71 7.47
C LEU A 159 -27.94 -4.94 7.97
N ARG A 160 -28.04 -5.29 9.26
CA ARG A 160 -27.17 -6.31 9.87
C ARG A 160 -27.29 -7.68 9.21
N THR A 161 -28.51 -8.20 9.06
CA THR A 161 -28.73 -9.51 8.43
C THR A 161 -28.45 -9.49 6.92
N PRO A 162 -28.98 -8.53 6.14
CA PRO A 162 -28.66 -8.44 4.71
C PRO A 162 -27.17 -8.36 4.41
N LEU A 163 -26.40 -7.59 5.22
CA LEU A 163 -24.96 -7.50 5.02
C LEU A 163 -24.22 -8.76 5.43
N ALA A 164 -24.65 -9.48 6.47
CA ALA A 164 -24.07 -10.78 6.80
C ALA A 164 -24.26 -11.79 5.67
N ASP A 165 -25.45 -11.85 5.07
CA ASP A 165 -25.73 -12.73 3.94
C ASP A 165 -25.00 -12.30 2.66
N PHE A 166 -24.89 -10.99 2.42
CA PHE A 166 -24.05 -10.44 1.37
C PHE A 166 -22.59 -10.90 1.53
N PHE A 167 -21.99 -10.76 2.72
CA PHE A 167 -20.61 -11.17 2.96
C PHE A 167 -20.40 -12.69 2.87
N LYS A 168 -21.43 -13.49 3.19
CA LYS A 168 -21.41 -14.94 2.93
C LYS A 168 -21.35 -15.24 1.42
N ALA A 169 -22.17 -14.57 0.62
CA ALA A 169 -22.14 -14.70 -0.84
C ALA A 169 -20.83 -14.15 -1.44
N TYR A 170 -20.29 -13.08 -0.84
CA TYR A 170 -19.03 -12.44 -1.22
C TYR A 170 -17.83 -13.36 -1.00
N ALA A 171 -17.77 -14.06 0.14
CA ALA A 171 -16.74 -15.07 0.39
C ALA A 171 -16.77 -16.20 -0.65
N ALA A 172 -17.96 -16.71 -0.98
CA ALA A 172 -18.12 -17.84 -1.90
C ALA A 172 -18.03 -17.46 -3.39
N SER A 173 -18.05 -16.17 -3.74
CA SER A 173 -18.35 -15.68 -5.10
C SER A 173 -19.62 -16.28 -5.70
N ASP A 174 -20.67 -16.43 -4.88
CA ASP A 174 -22.00 -16.81 -5.38
C ASP A 174 -22.62 -15.61 -6.10
N THR A 175 -22.40 -15.50 -7.40
CA THR A 175 -22.83 -14.38 -8.23
C THR A 175 -24.36 -14.21 -8.24
N ALA A 176 -25.11 -15.32 -8.18
CA ALA A 176 -26.57 -15.28 -8.13
C ALA A 176 -27.09 -14.70 -6.81
N SER A 177 -26.44 -15.04 -5.69
CA SER A 177 -26.76 -14.45 -4.38
C SER A 177 -26.27 -13.00 -4.27
N LEU A 178 -25.06 -12.69 -4.77
CA LEU A 178 -24.51 -11.34 -4.78
C LEU A 178 -25.40 -10.37 -5.56
N GLN A 179 -25.94 -10.78 -6.71
CA GLN A 179 -26.82 -9.94 -7.51
C GLN A 179 -28.11 -9.53 -6.78
N ARG A 180 -28.55 -10.29 -5.78
CA ARG A 180 -29.73 -9.96 -4.95
C ARG A 180 -29.46 -8.82 -3.97
N TYR A 181 -28.21 -8.63 -3.59
CA TYR A 181 -27.76 -7.59 -2.67
C TYR A 181 -27.15 -6.41 -3.41
N ALA A 182 -26.70 -6.59 -4.66
CA ALA A 182 -26.16 -5.52 -5.49
C ALA A 182 -27.26 -4.56 -5.97
N ALA A 183 -26.92 -3.27 -6.06
CA ALA A 183 -27.79 -2.30 -6.70
C ALA A 183 -27.96 -2.61 -8.20
N ALA A 184 -29.05 -2.14 -8.81
CA ALA A 184 -29.33 -2.39 -10.22
C ALA A 184 -28.15 -1.94 -11.12
N GLY A 185 -27.73 -2.83 -12.03
CA GLY A 185 -26.60 -2.60 -12.94
C GLY A 185 -25.21 -2.70 -12.31
N VAL A 186 -25.12 -3.04 -11.02
CA VAL A 186 -23.84 -3.27 -10.33
C VAL A 186 -23.50 -4.75 -10.36
N THR A 187 -22.24 -5.06 -10.69
CA THR A 187 -21.65 -6.39 -10.55
C THR A 187 -20.54 -6.30 -9.52
N LEU A 188 -20.56 -7.21 -8.54
CA LEU A 188 -19.58 -7.27 -7.45
C LEU A 188 -18.82 -8.57 -7.54
N GLU A 189 -17.49 -8.49 -7.55
CA GLU A 189 -16.60 -9.66 -7.53
C GLU A 189 -16.30 -10.07 -6.09
N GLY A 190 -16.54 -11.34 -5.77
CA GLY A 190 -16.23 -11.93 -4.48
C GLY A 190 -14.83 -12.57 -4.41
N PHE A 191 -14.54 -13.23 -3.29
CA PHE A 191 -13.24 -13.84 -3.00
C PHE A 191 -12.98 -15.21 -3.64
N GLY A 192 -13.95 -15.80 -4.35
CA GLY A 192 -13.76 -17.07 -5.05
C GLY A 192 -13.54 -18.26 -4.11
N GLY A 193 -14.02 -18.19 -2.88
CA GLY A 193 -13.80 -19.22 -1.86
C GLY A 193 -12.45 -19.15 -1.15
N ALA A 194 -11.61 -18.13 -1.42
CA ALA A 194 -10.33 -17.95 -0.72
C ALA A 194 -10.50 -17.71 0.80
N PHE A 195 -11.66 -17.21 1.20
CA PHE A 195 -12.04 -17.00 2.59
C PHE A 195 -13.42 -17.59 2.86
N THR A 196 -13.71 -17.88 4.13
CA THR A 196 -15.06 -18.23 4.59
C THR A 196 -15.62 -17.11 5.45
N PHE A 197 -16.90 -16.77 5.28
CA PHE A 197 -17.55 -15.83 6.19
C PHE A 197 -17.73 -16.49 7.56
N VAL A 198 -17.16 -15.87 8.61
CA VAL A 198 -17.36 -16.32 10.00
C VAL A 198 -18.39 -15.44 10.68
N GLN A 199 -18.23 -14.11 10.61
CA GLN A 199 -19.09 -13.19 11.36
C GLN A 199 -19.02 -11.75 10.82
N LEU A 200 -20.16 -11.04 10.85
CA LEU A 200 -20.19 -9.59 10.84
C LEU A 200 -20.03 -9.09 12.29
N LYS A 201 -18.80 -8.68 12.66
CA LYS A 201 -18.42 -8.33 14.04
C LYS A 201 -19.03 -6.99 14.46
N SER A 202 -18.88 -5.97 13.62
CA SER A 202 -19.45 -4.65 13.86
C SER A 202 -20.02 -4.05 12.59
N LEU A 203 -21.03 -3.21 12.75
CA LEU A 203 -21.64 -2.43 11.68
C LEU A 203 -21.87 -1.03 12.24
N SER A 204 -21.53 0.00 11.46
CA SER A 204 -21.83 1.39 11.81
C SER A 204 -22.41 2.12 10.62
N VAL A 205 -23.59 2.70 10.82
CA VAL A 205 -24.28 3.52 9.83
C VAL A 205 -24.30 4.95 10.37
N PRO A 206 -23.67 5.93 9.71
CA PRO A 206 -23.76 7.32 10.11
C PRO A 206 -25.20 7.82 10.05
N LEU A 207 -25.65 8.61 11.04
CA LEU A 207 -26.98 9.23 11.05
C LEU A 207 -27.16 10.23 9.91
N VAL A 208 -26.07 10.79 9.41
CA VAL A 208 -26.07 11.67 8.24
C VAL A 208 -26.10 10.84 6.96
N GLY A 209 -27.07 11.12 6.09
CA GLY A 209 -27.21 10.51 4.77
C GLY A 209 -28.68 10.28 4.43
N GLY A 210 -29.03 10.30 3.16
CA GLY A 210 -30.41 10.07 2.73
C GLY A 210 -30.68 8.60 2.47
N ALA A 211 -31.32 8.34 1.33
CA ALA A 211 -31.44 7.00 0.76
C ALA A 211 -30.10 6.43 0.25
N THR A 212 -28.96 7.10 0.47
CA THR A 212 -27.62 6.57 0.18
C THR A 212 -26.75 6.82 1.39
N ARG A 213 -26.08 5.77 1.88
CA ARG A 213 -25.27 5.78 3.09
C ARG A 213 -23.92 5.12 2.82
N ASP A 214 -22.88 5.67 3.44
CA ASP A 214 -21.57 5.03 3.53
C ASP A 214 -21.47 4.33 4.89
N VAL A 215 -21.40 3.00 4.87
CA VAL A 215 -21.53 2.13 6.03
C VAL A 215 -20.22 1.42 6.29
N THR A 216 -19.78 1.41 7.54
CA THR A 216 -18.55 0.72 7.94
C THR A 216 -18.88 -0.63 8.55
N ALA A 217 -18.30 -1.71 8.04
CA ALA A 217 -18.51 -3.07 8.51
C ALA A 217 -17.17 -3.72 8.86
N THR A 218 -17.06 -4.34 10.03
CA THR A 218 -15.92 -5.20 10.38
C THR A 218 -16.37 -6.65 10.27
N VAL A 219 -15.70 -7.40 9.40
CA VAL A 219 -16.01 -8.80 9.10
C VAL A 219 -14.87 -9.69 9.58
N VAL A 220 -15.22 -10.82 10.16
CA VAL A 220 -14.30 -11.89 10.50
C VAL A 220 -14.37 -12.93 9.39
N TRP A 221 -13.24 -13.18 8.76
CA TRP A 221 -13.04 -14.20 7.75
C TRP A 221 -12.32 -15.40 8.35
N GLY A 222 -12.70 -16.60 7.92
CA GLY A 222 -11.95 -17.82 8.14
C GLY A 222 -10.92 -17.97 7.03
N VAL A 223 -9.66 -18.14 7.42
CA VAL A 223 -8.53 -18.39 6.52
C VAL A 223 -8.29 -19.90 6.49
N PRO A 224 -8.33 -20.55 5.32
CA PRO A 224 -8.09 -21.99 5.24
C PRO A 224 -6.66 -22.32 5.66
N SER A 225 -6.47 -23.51 6.26
CA SER A 225 -5.14 -24.08 6.45
C SER A 225 -4.56 -24.46 5.09
N GLY A 226 -3.28 -24.20 4.87
CA GLY A 226 -2.58 -24.60 3.63
C GLY A 226 -2.40 -26.13 3.50
N ALA A 227 -2.61 -26.88 4.58
CA ALA A 227 -2.52 -28.33 4.62
C ALA A 227 -3.86 -28.99 4.26
N THR A 228 -3.82 -29.98 3.36
CA THR A 228 -4.92 -30.94 3.19
C THR A 228 -5.05 -31.80 4.44
N PRO A 229 -6.23 -31.87 5.09
CA PRO A 229 -6.41 -32.67 6.29
C PRO A 229 -6.28 -34.17 5.96
N SER A 230 -5.26 -34.82 6.53
CA SER A 230 -5.17 -36.28 6.59
C SER A 230 -5.90 -36.79 7.84
N PRO A 231 -6.76 -37.82 7.74
CA PRO A 231 -7.41 -38.39 8.91
C PRO A 231 -6.36 -38.93 9.91
N GLY A 232 -6.37 -38.41 11.13
CA GLY A 232 -5.49 -38.86 12.22
C GLY A 232 -4.24 -38.02 12.46
N SER A 233 -4.01 -36.95 11.71
CA SER A 233 -2.91 -36.02 11.95
C SER A 233 -3.33 -34.94 12.96
N THR A 234 -2.64 -34.85 14.10
CA THR A 234 -2.72 -33.65 14.97
C THR A 234 -1.84 -32.57 14.34
N PRO A 235 -2.35 -31.34 14.12
CA PRO A 235 -1.52 -30.25 13.59
C PRO A 235 -0.31 -30.03 14.49
N SER A 236 0.90 -30.21 13.95
CA SER A 236 2.15 -29.98 14.68
C SER A 236 2.62 -28.52 14.60
N ASP A 237 2.14 -27.77 13.60
CA ASP A 237 2.41 -26.34 13.40
C ASP A 237 1.09 -25.55 13.48
N PRO A 238 1.01 -24.44 14.23
CA PRO A 238 -0.13 -23.53 14.18
C PRO A 238 -0.53 -23.04 12.78
N GLY A 239 0.39 -23.01 11.81
CA GLY A 239 0.12 -22.69 10.41
C GLY A 239 -0.71 -23.73 9.66
N ASP A 240 -0.83 -24.95 10.19
CA ASP A 240 -1.66 -26.03 9.63
C ASP A 240 -3.11 -25.99 10.15
N MET A 241 -3.43 -25.02 11.01
CA MET A 241 -4.78 -24.79 11.52
C MET A 241 -5.46 -23.65 10.74
N SER A 242 -6.78 -23.72 10.60
CA SER A 242 -7.56 -22.61 10.05
C SER A 242 -7.51 -21.40 10.98
N GLY A 243 -7.35 -20.22 10.39
CA GLY A 243 -7.22 -18.94 11.10
C GLY A 243 -8.47 -18.08 11.03
N LYS A 244 -8.49 -17.00 11.82
CA LYS A 244 -9.47 -15.92 11.68
C LYS A 244 -8.75 -14.62 11.35
N LEU A 245 -9.31 -13.84 10.43
CA LEU A 245 -8.81 -12.54 10.01
C LEU A 245 -9.93 -11.49 10.12
N GLU A 246 -9.70 -10.41 10.84
CA GLU A 246 -10.64 -9.28 10.89
C GLU A 246 -10.29 -8.24 9.82
N GLN A 247 -11.27 -7.84 9.03
CA GLN A 247 -11.12 -6.79 8.01
C GLN A 247 -12.27 -5.80 8.08
N ALA A 248 -11.94 -4.51 7.90
CA ALA A 248 -12.91 -3.43 7.88
C ALA A 248 -13.18 -2.97 6.45
N TYR A 249 -14.46 -2.81 6.12
CA TYR A 249 -14.96 -2.41 4.81
C TYR A 249 -15.78 -1.13 4.94
N LEU A 250 -15.70 -0.31 3.90
CA LEU A 250 -16.64 0.77 3.63
C LEU A 250 -17.53 0.33 2.47
N LEU A 251 -18.84 0.32 2.70
CA LEU A 251 -19.84 0.00 1.69
C LEU A 251 -20.69 1.23 1.41
N THR A 252 -20.90 1.54 0.14
CA THR A 252 -21.96 2.47 -0.24
C THR A 252 -23.23 1.67 -0.45
N VAL A 253 -24.26 1.91 0.37
CA VAL A 253 -25.57 1.27 0.27
C VAL A 253 -26.64 2.28 -0.15
N VAL A 254 -27.63 1.81 -0.92
CA VAL A 254 -28.74 2.61 -1.41
C VAL A 254 -30.06 1.96 -0.96
N LYS A 255 -30.94 2.74 -0.33
CA LYS A 255 -32.30 2.32 0.04
C LYS A 255 -33.20 2.47 -1.18
N GLN A 256 -33.83 1.37 -1.60
CA GLN A 256 -34.85 1.34 -2.66
C GLN A 256 -36.09 0.64 -2.10
N GLY A 257 -37.15 1.43 -1.87
CA GLY A 257 -38.29 0.98 -1.06
C GLY A 257 -37.84 0.64 0.36
N ASP A 258 -38.15 -0.57 0.81
CA ASP A 258 -37.81 -1.06 2.16
C ASP A 258 -36.51 -1.87 2.21
N LYS A 259 -35.77 -1.94 1.10
CA LYS A 259 -34.55 -2.75 0.98
C LYS A 259 -33.32 -1.89 0.72
N TRP A 260 -32.21 -2.35 1.26
CA TRP A 260 -30.89 -1.77 1.03
C TRP A 260 -30.09 -2.62 0.05
N PHE A 261 -29.40 -1.96 -0.86
CA PHE A 261 -28.57 -2.60 -1.87
C PHE A 261 -27.16 -2.03 -1.85
N VAL A 262 -26.17 -2.90 -1.96
CA VAL A 262 -24.75 -2.56 -2.04
C VAL A 262 -24.45 -2.03 -3.44
N LYS A 263 -23.96 -0.80 -3.51
CA LYS A 263 -23.52 -0.15 -4.75
C LYS A 263 -22.00 -0.25 -4.95
N ASP A 264 -21.24 -0.19 -3.87
CA ASP A 264 -19.77 -0.25 -3.88
C ASP A 264 -19.25 -0.87 -2.58
N ILE A 265 -18.08 -1.50 -2.64
CA ILE A 265 -17.35 -2.04 -1.49
C ILE A 265 -15.85 -1.80 -1.65
N ARG A 266 -15.22 -1.27 -0.60
CA ARG A 266 -13.78 -1.01 -0.53
C ARG A 266 -13.24 -1.20 0.89
N GLY A 267 -11.92 -1.20 1.05
CA GLY A 267 -11.30 -1.16 2.37
C GLY A 267 -11.69 0.12 3.13
N ALA A 268 -11.89 0.01 4.45
CA ALA A 268 -12.25 1.18 5.27
C ALA A 268 -11.15 2.26 5.24
N GLN A 269 -11.54 3.54 5.19
CA GLN A 269 -10.61 4.66 5.02
C GLN A 269 -9.81 4.99 6.28
N ARG A 270 -10.47 4.96 7.45
CA ARG A 270 -9.85 5.07 8.77
C ARG A 270 -10.64 4.20 9.73
N SER A 271 -10.16 2.99 9.96
CA SER A 271 -10.59 2.18 11.11
C SER A 271 -9.64 2.51 12.26
N VAL A 272 -10.04 3.39 13.17
CA VAL A 272 -9.45 3.36 14.51
C VAL A 272 -10.15 2.23 15.26
N GLY A 273 -9.35 1.28 15.75
CA GLY A 273 -9.75 0.48 16.89
C GLY A 273 -9.88 1.34 18.14
#